data_AF-A0A937Q6Y3-F1
#
_entry.id   AF-A0A937Q6Y3-F1
#
_cell.length_a   1.000
_cell.length_b   1.000
_cell.length_c   1.000
_cell.angle_alpha   90.00
_cell.angle_beta   90.00
_cell.angle_gamma   90.00
#
_symmetry.space_group_name_H-M   'P 1'
#
loop_
_entity.id
_entity.type
_entity.pdbx_description
1 polymer ?
#
loop_
_entity_poly.entity_id
_entity_poly.type
_entity_poly.pdbx_seq_one_letter_code
_entity_poly.pdbx_strand_id
1 'polypeptide(L)' 'MAEYLTGKGVSFLRKDLMIDEEAREELFNLGVRSAPALVVDGEVVIGFDKARIDALLNL' A
#
# COMPACT_ATOMS: atom_id res chain seq x y z
N MET A 1 -5.81 -0.62 6.21
CA MET A 1 -4.38 -0.53 5.85
C MET A 1 -3.62 0.38 6.82
N ALA A 2 -3.82 1.70 6.76
CA ALA A 2 -3.10 2.65 7.62
C ALA A 2 -3.22 2.33 9.13
N GLU A 3 -4.44 2.07 9.62
CA GLU A 3 -4.66 1.73 11.03
C GLU A 3 -3.96 0.43 11.45
N TYR A 4 -3.90 -0.56 10.55
CA TYR A 4 -3.21 -1.82 10.80
C TYR A 4 -1.70 -1.60 10.98
N LEU A 5 -1.10 -0.85 10.06
CA LEU A 5 0.33 -0.52 10.09
C LEU A 5 0.67 0.31 11.33
N THR A 6 -0.16 1.31 11.67
CA THR A 6 0.00 2.11 12.89
C THR A 6 -0.10 1.25 14.15
N GLY A 7 -1.07 0.33 14.22
CA GLY A 7 -1.23 -0.59 15.35
C GLY A 7 -0.06 -1.58 15.50
N LYS A 8 0.63 -1.89 14.40
CA LYS A 8 1.86 -2.70 14.39
C LYS A 8 3.14 -1.87 14.64
N GLY A 9 3.04 -0.55 14.79
CA GLY A 9 4.20 0.33 14.94
C GLY A 9 5.05 0.46 13.67
N VAL A 10 4.49 0.15 12.51
CA VAL A 10 5.17 0.23 11.22
C VAL A 10 5.11 1.67 10.72
N SER A 11 6.28 2.23 10.39
CA SER A 11 6.37 3.53 9.72
C SER A 11 6.00 3.39 8.25
N PHE A 12 5.03 4.18 7.78
CA PHE A 12 4.63 4.21 6.37
C PHE A 12 4.44 5.63 5.89
N LEU A 13 4.71 5.86 4.61
CA LEU A 13 4.43 7.12 3.94
C LEU A 13 3.02 7.07 3.34
N ARG A 14 2.19 8.05 3.69
CA ARG A 14 0.86 8.19 3.08
C ARG A 14 0.99 9.07 1.84
N LYS A 15 0.79 8.48 0.66
CA LYS A 15 0.69 9.22 -0.61
C LYS A 15 -0.77 9.47 -0.95
N ASP A 16 -1.08 10.70 -1.32
CA ASP A 16 -2.44 11.10 -1.66
C ASP A 16 -2.65 11.01 -3.17
N LEU A 17 -3.53 10.12 -3.63
CA LEU A 17 -3.72 9.85 -5.07
C LEU A 17 -4.36 11.02 -5.83
N MET A 18 -4.91 12.00 -5.11
CA MET A 18 -5.38 13.25 -5.70
C MET A 18 -4.24 14.23 -6.00
N ILE A 19 -3.08 14.08 -5.35
CA ILE A 19 -1.94 15.00 -5.48
C ILE A 19 -0.79 14.32 -6.23
N ASP A 20 -0.50 13.06 -5.90
CA ASP A 20 0.52 12.23 -6.55
C ASP A 20 -0.07 11.55 -7.79
N GLU A 21 0.01 12.24 -8.93
CA GLU A 21 -0.48 11.72 -10.21
C GLU A 21 0.30 10.47 -10.66
N GLU A 22 1.61 10.40 -10.38
CA GLU A 22 2.44 9.19 -10.61
C GLU A 22 1.94 7.99 -9.81
N ALA A 23 1.66 8.16 -8.51
CA ALA A 23 1.14 7.05 -7.70
C ALA A 23 -0.25 6.62 -8.17
N ARG A 24 -1.07 7.57 -8.66
CA ARG A 24 -2.37 7.27 -9.26
C ARG A 24 -2.21 6.48 -10.57
N GLU A 25 -1.29 6.86 -11.45
CA GLU A 25 -1.04 6.15 -12.70
C GLU A 25 -0.51 4.73 -12.46
N GLU A 26 0.43 4.54 -11.55
CA GLU A 26 0.94 3.22 -11.17
C GLU A 26 -0.20 2.29 -10.71
N LEU A 27 -1.10 2.79 -9.86
CA LEU A 27 -2.26 2.03 -9.41
C LEU A 27 -3.23 1.72 -10.54
N PHE A 28 -3.47 2.67 -11.43
CA PHE A 28 -4.30 2.46 -12.60
C PHE A 28 -3.72 1.39 -13.53
N ASN A 29 -2.40 1.40 -13.73
CA ASN A 29 -1.67 0.45 -14.57
C ASN A 29 -1.69 -0.96 -13.96
N LEU A 30 -1.65 -1.04 -12.63
CA LEU A 30 -1.85 -2.26 -11.86
C LEU A 30 -3.31 -2.74 -11.80
N GLY A 31 -4.25 -2.02 -12.43
CA GLY A 31 -5.67 -2.37 -12.48
C GLY A 31 -6.44 -2.03 -11.19
N VAL A 32 -5.84 -1.27 -10.29
CA VAL A 32 -6.42 -0.89 -9.00
C VAL A 32 -7.22 0.40 -9.14
N ARG A 33 -8.55 0.31 -9.00
CA ARG A 33 -9.44 1.47 -9.15
C ARG A 33 -10.09 1.96 -7.86
N SER A 34 -10.09 1.13 -6.82
CA SER A 34 -10.93 1.38 -5.63
C SER A 34 -10.30 0.87 -4.33
N ALA A 35 -9.26 0.06 -4.42
CA ALA A 35 -8.62 -0.55 -3.27
C ALA A 35 -7.34 0.23 -2.91
N PRO A 36 -7.00 0.34 -1.62
CA PRO A 36 -5.71 0.84 -1.22
C PRO A 36 -4.62 -0.10 -1.71
N ALA A 37 -3.43 0.43 -2.01
CA ALA A 37 -2.25 -0.39 -2.26
C ALA A 37 -1.13 0.01 -1.31
N LEU A 38 -0.21 -0.92 -1.11
CA LEU A 38 1.00 -0.72 -0.32
C LEU A 38 2.19 -1.16 -1.14
N VAL A 39 3.21 -0.33 -1.15
CA VAL A 39 4.50 -0.66 -1.76
C VAL A 39 5.50 -0.88 -0.64
N VAL A 40 6.12 -2.06 -0.60
CA VAL A 40 7.17 -2.42 0.36
C VAL A 40 8.35 -2.94 -0.43
N ASP A 41 9.50 -2.26 -0.35
CA ASP A 41 10.74 -2.67 -1.07
C ASP A 41 10.57 -2.92 -2.59
N GLY A 42 9.65 -2.19 -3.23
CA GLY A 42 9.31 -2.38 -4.64
C GLY A 42 8.27 -3.47 -4.92
N GLU A 43 7.86 -4.27 -3.94
CA GLU A 43 6.70 -5.15 -4.05
C GLU A 43 5.41 -4.38 -3.79
N VAL A 44 4.43 -4.56 -4.68
CA VAL A 44 3.12 -3.92 -4.57
C VAL A 44 2.07 -4.92 -4.09
N VAL A 45 1.44 -4.61 -2.96
CA VAL A 45 0.25 -5.29 -2.46
C VAL A 45 -0.97 -4.47 -2.79
N ILE A 46 -1.90 -5.07 -3.51
CA ILE A 46 -3.18 -4.48 -3.88
C ILE A 46 -4.23 -4.96 -2.87
N GLY A 47 -4.95 -4.02 -2.26
CA GLY A 47 -5.95 -4.31 -1.25
C GLY A 47 -5.37 -4.55 0.14
N PHE A 48 -6.19 -5.12 1.02
CA PHE A 48 -5.80 -5.43 2.40
C PHE A 48 -5.57 -6.93 2.54
N ASP A 49 -4.34 -7.36 2.29
CA ASP A 49 -3.96 -8.78 2.36
C ASP A 49 -3.00 -9.01 3.53
N LYS A 50 -3.57 -9.37 4.69
CA LYS A 50 -2.81 -9.48 5.95
C LYS A 50 -1.62 -10.43 5.83
N ALA A 51 -1.79 -11.59 5.17
CA ALA A 51 -0.74 -12.59 5.06
C ALA A 51 0.44 -12.06 4.23
N ARG A 52 0.17 -11.40 3.10
CA ARG A 52 1.22 -10.76 2.29
C ARG A 52 1.88 -9.58 3.00
N ILE A 53 1.09 -8.75 3.68
CA ILE A 53 1.61 -7.59 4.42
C ILE A 53 2.55 -8.05 5.54
N ASP A 54 2.17 -9.05 6.34
CA ASP A 54 3.04 -9.58 7.39
C ASP A 54 4.30 -10.24 6.79
N ALA A 55 4.18 -10.94 5.65
CA ALA A 55 5.34 -11.51 4.97
C ALA A 55 6.33 -10.44 4.46
N LEU A 56 5.84 -9.34 3.88
CA LEU A 56 6.67 -8.25 3.37
C LEU A 56 7.28 -7.39 4.46
N LEU A 57 6.57 -7.21 5.57
CA LEU A 57 7.02 -6.43 6.72
C LEU A 57 7.76 -7.29 7.76
N ASN A 58 7.85 -8.59 7.52
CA ASN A 58 8.48 -9.58 8.39
C ASN A 58 7.92 -9.53 9.83
N LEU A 59 6.58 -9.50 9.93
CA LEU A 59 5.77 -9.36 11.16
C LEU A 59 5.26 -10.68 11.74
#